data_AF-A0A1Y5LHR4-F1
#
_entry.id   AF-A0A1Y5LHR4-F1
#
_cell.length_a   1.000
_cell.length_b   1.000
_cell.length_c   1.000
_cell.angle_alpha   90.00
_cell.angle_beta   90.00
_cell.angle_gamma   90.00
#
_symmetry.space_group_name_H-M   'P 1'
#
loop_
_entity.id
_entity.type
_entity.pdbx_description
1 polymer ?
#
loop_
_entity_poly.entity_id
_entity_poly.type
_entity_poly.pdbx_seq_one_letter_code
_entity_poly.pdbx_strand_id
1 'polypeptide(L)'
;MLCHQCDFAGCVNPHHMRLGTNAVNRTEYHLRRRNLSSPLADVRGPAGRIRAVAAAIRTGLARSDDTDSIEERIRCAEAAGLPLTLW
;
A
#
# COMPACT_ATOMS: atom_id res chain seq x y z
N MET A 1 18.72 4.92 -7.42
CA MET A 1 17.46 5.02 -6.65
C MET A 1 16.86 3.62 -6.55
N LEU A 2 16.21 3.29 -5.43
CA LEU A 2 15.34 2.12 -5.34
C LEU A 2 13.97 2.50 -5.89
N CYS A 3 13.47 1.75 -6.86
CA CYS A 3 12.15 1.95 -7.46
C CYS A 3 11.21 0.84 -6.99
N HIS A 4 10.02 1.23 -6.53
CA HIS A 4 8.97 0.27 -6.20
C HIS A 4 8.27 -0.22 -7.47
N GLN A 5 8.16 -1.53 -7.59
CA GLN A 5 7.38 -2.18 -8.63
C GLN A 5 5.90 -2.32 -8.21
N CYS A 6 5.65 -2.38 -6.90
CA CYS A 6 4.32 -2.53 -6.30
C CYS A 6 3.60 -1.20 -6.01
N ASP A 7 4.21 -0.06 -6.31
CA ASP A 7 3.68 1.28 -6.04
C ASP A 7 3.40 1.64 -4.55
N PHE A 8 3.59 0.69 -3.62
CA PHE A 8 3.41 0.92 -2.19
C PHE A 8 4.69 1.44 -1.54
N ALA A 9 4.70 2.72 -1.16
CA ALA A 9 5.85 3.40 -0.56
C ALA A 9 6.33 2.80 0.79
N GLY A 10 5.47 2.06 1.50
CA GLY A 10 5.82 1.40 2.77
C GLY A 10 6.28 -0.05 2.61
N CYS A 11 6.30 -0.59 1.38
CA CYS A 11 6.74 -1.96 1.15
C CYS A 11 8.23 -2.08 1.46
N VAL A 12 8.64 -3.17 2.11
CA VAL A 12 10.06 -3.46 2.36
C VAL A 12 10.52 -4.78 1.74
N ASN A 13 9.64 -5.45 0.99
CA ASN A 13 9.99 -6.69 0.31
C ASN A 13 10.95 -6.39 -0.86
N PRO A 14 12.19 -6.90 -0.83
CA PRO A 14 13.18 -6.63 -1.88
C PRO A 14 12.74 -7.18 -3.25
N HIS A 15 11.90 -8.22 -3.30
CA HIS A 15 11.34 -8.73 -4.54
C HIS A 15 10.36 -7.75 -5.22
N HIS A 16 9.85 -6.76 -4.49
CA HIS A 16 9.01 -5.69 -5.03
C HIS A 16 9.79 -4.42 -5.38
N MET A 17 11.13 -4.47 -5.30
CA MET A 17 12.00 -3.34 -5.57
C MET A 17 12.96 -3.67 -6.71
N ARG A 18 13.46 -2.64 -7.37
CA ARG A 18 14.57 -2.76 -8.32
C ARG A 18 15.46 -1.52 -8.26
N LEU A 19 16.74 -1.69 -8.60
CA LEU A 19 17.61 -0.56 -8.84
C LEU A 19 17.19 0.17 -10.13
N GLY A 20 17.15 1.49 -10.08
CA GLY A 20 16.79 2.32 -11.22
C GLY A 20 17.25 3.78 -11.08
N THR A 21 16.88 4.58 -12.07
CA THR A 21 17.15 6.02 -12.10
C THR A 21 15.91 6.81 -11.70
N ASN A 22 16.12 8.06 -11.27
CA ASN A 22 15.03 8.99 -10.99
C ASN A 22 14.11 9.18 -12.22
N ALA A 23 14.70 9.24 -13.41
CA ALA A 23 13.97 9.38 -14.67
C ALA A 23 13.02 8.19 -14.90
N VAL A 24 13.51 6.97 -14.70
CA VAL A 24 12.70 5.74 -14.85
C VAL A 24 11.56 5.71 -13.83
N ASN A 25 11.84 5.98 -12.54
CA ASN A 25 10.81 6.01 -11.50
C ASN A 25 9.72 7.04 -11.80
N ARG A 26 10.10 8.22 -12.30
CA ARG A 26 9.17 9.29 -12.67
C ARG A 26 8.28 8.90 -13.84
N THR A 27 8.85 8.29 -14.88
CA THR A 27 8.08 7.78 -16.02
C THR A 27 7.07 6.72 -15.57
N GLU A 28 7.49 5.75 -14.76
CA GLU A 28 6.60 4.73 -14.23
C GLU A 28 5.47 5.32 -13.36
N TYR A 29 5.80 6.28 -12.49
CA TYR A 29 4.78 7.00 -11.71
C TYR A 29 3.74 7.66 -12.62
N HIS A 30 4.15 8.37 -13.68
CA HIS A 30 3.21 9.02 -14.59
C HIS A 30 2.31 8.02 -15.34
N LEU A 31 2.84 6.84 -15.68
CA LEU A 31 2.07 5.75 -16.31
C LEU A 31 1.06 5.13 -15.33
N ARG A 32 1.44 4.94 -14.06
CA ARG A 32 0.65 4.16 -13.08
C ARG A 32 -0.28 4.98 -12.18
N ARG A 33 -0.01 6.28 -11.96
CA ARG A 33 -0.77 7.13 -11.00
C ARG A 33 -2.27 7.28 -11.25
N ARG A 34 -2.76 6.91 -12.44
CA ARG A 34 -4.19 6.94 -12.80
C ARG A 34 -4.88 5.59 -12.67
N ASN A 35 -4.15 4.54 -12.30
CA ASN A 35 -4.73 3.24 -12.02
C ASN A 35 -5.44 3.30 -10.65
N LEU A 36 -6.77 3.20 -10.64
CA LEU A 36 -7.60 3.27 -9.44
C LEU A 36 -7.41 2.07 -8.50
N SER A 37 -6.85 0.96 -8.98
CA SER A 37 -6.49 -0.19 -8.13
C SER A 37 -5.06 -0.14 -7.60
N SER A 38 -4.24 0.83 -8.03
CA SER A 38 -2.87 0.99 -7.54
C SER A 38 -2.87 1.57 -6.12
N PRO A 39 -1.91 1.18 -5.25
CA PRO A 39 -1.65 1.91 -4.01
C PRO A 39 -1.43 3.42 -4.18
N LEU A 40 -1.06 3.89 -5.37
CA LEU A 40 -0.96 5.33 -5.70
C LEU A 40 -2.31 6.05 -5.66
N ALA A 41 -3.43 5.34 -5.83
CA ALA A 41 -4.77 5.91 -5.82
C ALA A 41 -5.38 6.02 -4.42
N ASP A 42 -4.68 5.57 -3.38
CA ASP A 42 -5.17 5.64 -2.01
C ASP A 42 -5.47 7.09 -1.61
N VAL A 43 -6.74 7.39 -1.28
CA VAL A 43 -7.22 8.75 -1.01
C VAL A 43 -6.57 9.38 0.22
N ARG A 44 -5.95 8.56 1.08
CA ARG A 44 -5.21 9.00 2.28
C ARG A 44 -3.75 9.35 1.96
N GLY A 45 -3.31 9.10 0.73
CA GLY A 45 -1.93 9.24 0.27
C GLY A 45 -0.97 8.20 0.87
N PRO A 46 0.33 8.23 0.47
CA PRO A 46 1.30 7.19 0.84
C PRO A 46 1.46 7.00 2.34
N ALA A 47 1.59 8.10 3.09
CA ALA A 47 1.75 8.03 4.55
C ALA A 47 0.46 7.62 5.27
N GLY A 48 -0.71 8.02 4.74
CA GLY A 48 -2.01 7.65 5.30
C GLY A 48 -2.27 6.16 5.17
N ARG A 49 -1.97 5.57 4.00
CA ARG A 49 -2.06 4.13 3.77
C ARG A 49 -1.21 3.33 4.76
N ILE A 50 0.06 3.70 4.93
CA ILE A 50 0.98 3.02 5.87
C ILE A 50 0.42 3.07 7.30
N ARG A 51 -0.05 4.25 7.74
CA ARG A 51 -0.65 4.41 9.07
C ARG A 51 -1.90 3.56 9.26
N ALA A 52 -2.76 3.46 8.25
CA ALA A 52 -3.96 2.63 8.29
C ALA A 52 -3.64 1.13 8.40
N VAL A 53 -2.73 0.62 7.57
CA VAL A 53 -2.28 -0.78 7.64
C VAL A 53 -1.63 -1.07 8.99
N ALA A 54 -0.77 -0.19 9.49
CA ALA A 54 -0.13 -0.37 10.78
C ALA A 54 -1.15 -0.35 11.94
N ALA A 55 -2.22 0.46 11.84
CA ALA A 55 -3.31 0.48 12.81
C ALA A 55 -4.13 -0.82 12.79
N ALA A 56 -4.40 -1.37 11.61
CA ALA A 56 -5.07 -2.66 11.45
C ALA A 56 -4.28 -3.79 12.13
N ILE A 57 -2.97 -3.85 11.90
CA ILE A 57 -2.07 -4.84 12.52
C ILE A 57 -2.06 -4.68 14.04
N ARG A 58 -1.82 -3.46 14.56
CA ARG A 58 -1.80 -3.22 16.00
C ARG A 58 -3.13 -3.57 16.67
N THR A 59 -4.24 -3.34 15.98
CA THR A 59 -5.59 -3.70 16.48
C THR A 59 -5.75 -5.20 16.59
N GLY A 60 -5.38 -5.97 15.56
CA GLY A 60 -5.47 -7.42 15.61
C GLY A 60 -4.56 -8.04 16.67
N LEU A 61 -3.32 -7.53 16.80
CA LEU A 61 -2.41 -7.94 17.88
C LEU A 61 -2.99 -7.65 19.28
N ALA A 62 -3.55 -6.46 19.49
CA ALA A 62 -4.15 -6.09 20.78
C ALA A 62 -5.37 -6.94 21.15
N ARG A 63 -6.05 -7.53 20.15
CA ARG A 63 -7.19 -8.43 20.34
C ARG A 63 -6.78 -9.90 20.41
N SER A 64 -5.50 -10.20 20.23
CA SER A 64 -4.97 -11.56 20.08
C SER A 64 -5.68 -12.34 18.96
N ASP A 65 -6.01 -11.63 17.88
CA ASP A 65 -6.55 -12.24 16.67
C ASP A 65 -5.50 -13.18 16.06
N ASP A 66 -5.96 -14.26 15.41
CA ASP A 66 -5.09 -15.14 14.63
C ASP A 66 -4.56 -14.44 13.36
N THR A 67 -3.57 -15.05 12.72
CA THR A 67 -2.92 -14.48 11.53
C THR A 67 -3.91 -14.20 10.39
N ASP A 68 -4.86 -15.10 10.12
CA ASP A 68 -5.81 -14.93 9.01
C ASP A 68 -6.75 -13.75 9.26
N SER A 69 -7.18 -13.59 10.51
CA SER A 69 -7.96 -12.45 10.97
C SER A 69 -7.18 -11.12 10.85
N ILE A 70 -5.87 -11.11 11.16
CA ILE A 70 -5.02 -9.93 10.98
C ILE A 70 -4.86 -9.58 9.49
N GLU A 71 -4.62 -10.59 8.64
CA GLU A 71 -4.53 -10.43 7.19
C GLU A 71 -5.83 -9.88 6.59
N GLU A 72 -6.98 -10.33 7.07
CA GLU A 72 -8.28 -9.76 6.65
C GLU A 72 -8.41 -8.29 7.05
N ARG A 73 -8.02 -7.92 8.27
CA ARG A 73 -8.02 -6.51 8.69
C ARG A 73 -7.12 -5.64 7.81
N ILE A 74 -5.96 -6.16 7.40
CA ILE A 74 -5.07 -5.45 6.47
C ILE A 74 -5.80 -5.25 5.14
N ARG A 75 -6.39 -6.30 4.55
CA ARG A 75 -7.16 -6.20 3.31
C ARG A 75 -8.29 -5.18 3.39
N CYS A 76 -9.08 -5.20 4.47
CA CYS A 76 -10.13 -4.20 4.70
C CYS A 76 -9.55 -2.78 4.78
N ALA A 77 -8.45 -2.58 5.52
CA ALA A 77 -7.82 -1.28 5.68
C ALA A 77 -7.21 -0.76 4.36
N GLU A 78 -6.74 -1.64 3.49
CA GLU A 78 -6.27 -1.30 2.15
C GLU A 78 -7.43 -0.92 1.22
N ALA A 79 -8.49 -1.73 1.18
CA ALA A 79 -9.69 -1.48 0.39
C ALA A 79 -10.37 -0.15 0.78
N ALA A 80 -10.42 0.16 2.08
CA ALA A 80 -10.92 1.41 2.63
C ALA A 80 -10.31 2.69 2.05
N GLY A 81 -9.08 2.61 1.53
CA GLY A 81 -8.39 3.76 0.94
C GLY A 81 -8.63 3.92 -0.56
N LEU A 82 -9.20 2.92 -1.23
CA LEU A 82 -9.43 2.97 -2.66
C LEU A 82 -10.60 3.93 -2.98
N PRO A 83 -10.51 4.72 -4.07
CA PRO A 83 -11.45 5.80 -4.34
C PRO A 83 -12.87 5.35 -4.72
N LEU A 84 -13.10 4.05 -4.97
CA LEU A 84 -14.38 3.49 -5.45
C LEU A 84 -14.86 2.29 -4.62
N THR A 85 -14.41 2.14 -3.38
CA THR A 85 -14.97 1.10 -2.51
C THR A 85 -16.32 1.57 -1.96
N LEU A 86 -17.39 0.89 -2.41
CA LEU A 86 -18.71 0.98 -1.80
C LEU A 86 -18.61 0.27 -0.45
N TRP A 87 -18.62 1.05 0.62
CA TRP A 87 -18.65 0.57 2.00
C TRP A 87 -19.99 -0.08 2.34
#